data_AF-A0A179UI40-F1
#
_entry.id   AF-A0A179UI40-F1
#
_cell.length_a   1.000
_cell.length_b   1.000
_cell.length_c   1.000
_cell.angle_alpha   90.00
_cell.angle_beta   90.00
_cell.angle_gamma   90.00
#
_symmetry.space_group_name_H-M   'P 1'
#
loop_
_entity.id
_entity.type
_entity.pdbx_description
1 polymer ?
#
loop_
_entity_poly.entity_id
_entity_poly.type
_entity_poly.pdbx_seq_one_letter_code
_entity_poly.pdbx_strand_id
1 'polypeptide(L)'
;MTFEDKPGKKPEESASFQSKVFVEKVSAANLSHIKGICEAIPAPKKQFKSPQRLYSQEPITCCQEWMTEVIEALVNEHVLEN
;
A
#
# COMPACT_ATOMS: atom_id res chain seq x y z
N MET A 1 2.82 -0.80 -11.45
CA MET A 1 2.11 -1.71 -10.54
C MET A 1 0.63 -1.40 -10.66
N THR A 2 -0.23 -2.36 -10.32
CA THR A 2 -1.67 -2.13 -10.19
C THR A 2 -2.03 -2.44 -8.75
N PHE A 3 -2.90 -1.64 -8.13
CA PHE A 3 -3.45 -1.98 -6.81
C PHE A 3 -4.21 -3.31 -6.92
N GLU A 4 -4.03 -4.19 -5.94
CA GLU A 4 -4.70 -5.49 -5.89
C GLU A 4 -5.25 -5.72 -4.49
N ASP A 5 -6.56 -5.97 -4.40
CA ASP A 5 -7.23 -6.54 -3.23
C ASP A 5 -7.57 -7.99 -3.54
N LYS A 6 -6.82 -8.92 -2.93
CA LYS A 6 -6.98 -10.36 -3.15
C LYS A 6 -7.57 -11.00 -1.89
N PRO A 7 -8.57 -11.88 -2.02
CA PRO A 7 -9.01 -12.70 -0.90
C PRO A 7 -7.80 -13.54 -0.42
N GLY A 8 -7.27 -13.17 0.74
CA GLY A 8 -5.96 -13.62 1.19
C GLY A 8 -6.07 -14.71 2.26
N LYS A 9 -5.20 -15.73 2.13
CA LYS A 9 -4.72 -16.48 3.29
C LYS A 9 -3.83 -15.58 4.14
N LYS A 10 -3.49 -16.02 5.35
CA LYS A 10 -2.56 -15.30 6.22
C LYS A 10 -1.25 -15.02 5.46
N PRO A 11 -0.71 -13.78 5.47
CA PRO A 11 0.52 -13.45 4.76
C PRO A 11 1.67 -14.42 5.05
N GLU A 12 1.75 -14.92 6.29
CA GLU A 12 2.76 -15.87 6.77
C GLU A 12 2.73 -17.23 6.07
N GLU A 13 1.62 -17.58 5.41
CA GLU A 13 1.49 -18.81 4.64
C GLU A 13 2.04 -18.68 3.21
N SER A 14 2.41 -17.46 2.77
CA SER A 14 3.02 -17.24 1.46
C SER A 14 4.50 -17.61 1.46
N ALA A 15 4.95 -18.32 0.43
CA ALA A 15 6.37 -18.56 0.19
C ALA A 15 7.19 -17.28 -0.05
N SER A 16 6.52 -16.16 -0.37
CA SER A 16 7.15 -14.85 -0.57
C SER A 16 7.13 -13.96 0.68
N PHE A 17 6.62 -14.44 1.82
CA PHE A 17 6.57 -13.67 3.06
C PHE A 17 7.99 -13.46 3.61
N GLN A 18 8.29 -12.21 4.00
CA GLN A 18 9.58 -11.87 4.62
C GLN A 18 9.39 -11.49 6.09
N SER A 19 8.54 -10.51 6.36
CA SER A 19 8.24 -10.03 7.71
C SER A 19 6.97 -9.19 7.72
N LYS A 20 6.48 -8.89 8.92
CA LYS A 20 5.48 -7.84 9.16
C LYS A 20 5.83 -7.12 10.46
N VAL A 21 5.42 -5.87 10.55
CA VAL A 21 5.50 -5.08 11.77
C VAL A 21 4.10 -4.59 12.12
N PHE A 22 3.83 -4.46 13.41
CA PHE A 22 2.61 -3.82 13.87
C PHE A 22 2.70 -2.32 13.55
N VAL A 23 1.66 -1.78 12.90
CA VAL A 23 1.52 -0.35 12.61
C VAL A 23 0.58 0.24 13.65
N GLU A 24 -0.73 -0.01 13.52
CA GLU A 24 -1.78 0.44 14.45
C GLU A 24 -2.98 -0.52 14.42
N LYS A 25 -4.02 -0.23 15.22
CA LYS A 25 -5.29 -0.96 15.22
C LYS A 25 -6.32 -0.24 14.35
N VAL A 26 -7.37 -0.96 13.98
CA VAL A 26 -8.55 -0.39 13.30
C VAL A 26 -9.80 -1.04 13.90
N SER A 27 -10.83 -0.26 14.20
CA SER A 27 -12.11 -0.80 14.63
C SER A 27 -12.81 -1.52 13.48
N ALA A 28 -13.65 -2.51 13.80
CA ALA A 28 -14.37 -3.28 12.79
C ALA A 28 -15.28 -2.40 11.90
N ALA A 29 -15.78 -1.28 12.42
CA ALA A 29 -16.58 -0.32 11.66
C ALA A 29 -15.76 0.39 10.57
N ASN A 30 -14.52 0.76 10.89
CA ASN A 30 -13.63 1.49 10.00
C ASN A 30 -12.89 0.58 8.99
N LEU A 31 -12.94 -0.74 9.16
CA LEU A 31 -12.28 -1.70 8.26
C LEU A 31 -12.73 -1.53 6.80
N SER A 32 -14.00 -1.21 6.57
CA SER A 32 -14.54 -0.98 5.23
C SER A 32 -13.99 0.26 4.53
N HIS A 33 -13.49 1.25 5.30
CA HIS A 33 -12.97 2.51 4.77
C HIS A 33 -11.53 2.38 4.26
N ILE A 34 -10.75 1.44 4.83
CA ILE A 34 -9.33 1.23 4.46
C ILE A 34 -9.17 1.08 2.95
N LYS A 35 -10.03 0.27 2.33
CA LYS A 35 -9.94 0.00 0.89
C LYS A 35 -10.10 1.28 0.06
N GLY A 36 -11.08 2.11 0.40
CA GLY A 36 -11.32 3.38 -0.32
C GLY A 36 -10.12 4.32 -0.24
N ILE A 37 -9.49 4.41 0.93
CA ILE A 37 -8.28 5.24 1.14
C ILE A 37 -7.10 4.70 0.33
N CYS A 38 -6.87 3.38 0.37
CA CYS A 38 -5.82 2.74 -0.42
C CYS A 38 -6.03 2.96 -1.94
N GLU A 39 -7.26 2.92 -2.43
CA GLU A 39 -7.60 3.12 -3.85
C GLU A 39 -7.51 4.60 -4.28
N ALA A 40 -7.71 5.54 -3.36
CA ALA A 40 -7.63 6.97 -3.63
C ALA A 40 -6.19 7.44 -3.91
N ILE A 41 -5.19 6.77 -3.35
CA ILE A 41 -3.77 7.07 -3.57
C ILE A 41 -3.25 6.19 -4.72
N PRO A 42 -2.84 6.77 -5.86
CA PRO A 42 -2.48 5.98 -7.03
C PRO A 42 -1.22 5.14 -6.79
N ALA A 43 -1.35 3.82 -6.98
CA ALA A 43 -0.21 2.92 -6.87
C ALA A 43 0.91 3.29 -7.87
N PRO A 44 2.19 3.06 -7.52
CA PRO A 44 3.31 3.39 -8.39
C PRO A 44 3.17 2.74 -9.77
N LYS A 45 3.11 3.56 -10.82
CA LYS A 45 3.07 3.06 -12.19
C LYS A 45 4.33 2.27 -12.52
N LYS A 46 4.28 1.39 -13.51
CA LYS A 46 5.47 0.63 -13.94
C LYS A 46 6.54 1.61 -14.42
N GLN A 47 7.69 1.66 -13.75
CA GLN A 47 8.72 2.69 -14.01
C GLN A 47 9.83 2.22 -14.95
N PHE A 48 9.99 0.91 -15.08
CA PHE A 48 11.03 0.28 -15.91
C PHE A 48 10.46 -0.77 -16.86
N LYS A 49 11.04 -0.85 -18.05
CA LYS A 49 10.89 -1.97 -18.98
C LYS A 49 12.30 -2.48 -19.30
N SER A 50 12.69 -3.59 -18.67
CA SER A 50 14.10 -4.05 -18.67
C SER A 50 15.00 -2.94 -18.04
N PRO A 51 16.25 -2.62 -18.44
CA PRO A 51 17.00 -1.54 -17.78
C PRO A 51 16.51 -0.14 -18.19
N GLN A 52 15.57 -0.03 -19.13
CA GLN A 52 15.09 1.25 -19.63
C GLN A 52 14.04 1.85 -18.70
N ARG A 53 14.30 3.09 -18.26
CA ARG A 53 13.33 3.92 -17.52
C ARG A 53 12.24 4.41 -18.49
N LEU A 54 10.98 4.17 -18.12
CA LEU A 54 9.81 4.55 -18.93
C LEU A 54 9.46 6.03 -18.81
N TYR A 55 9.68 6.62 -17.63
CA TYR A 55 9.41 8.03 -17.35
C TYR A 55 10.70 8.70 -16.87
N SER A 56 11.50 9.23 -17.79
CA SER A 56 12.84 9.75 -17.48
C SER A 56 12.83 11.06 -16.68
N GLN A 57 11.74 11.84 -16.80
CA GLN A 57 11.59 13.16 -16.17
C GLN A 57 10.83 13.12 -14.83
N GLU A 58 10.22 11.99 -14.49
CA GLU A 58 9.47 11.83 -13.24
C GLU A 58 10.30 11.07 -12.22
N PRO A 59 10.26 11.42 -10.92
CA PRO A 59 11.01 10.70 -9.90
C PRO A 59 10.67 9.20 -9.86
N ILE A 60 11.65 8.40 -9.43
CA ILE A 60 11.39 7.00 -9.10
C ILE A 60 10.58 7.01 -7.81
N THR A 61 9.53 6.20 -7.77
CA THR A 61 8.57 6.15 -6.65
C THR A 61 8.51 4.70 -6.23
N CYS A 62 9.07 4.39 -5.06
CA CYS A 62 9.09 3.03 -4.55
C CYS A 62 7.77 2.68 -3.85
N CYS A 63 7.49 1.39 -3.71
CA CYS A 63 6.27 0.94 -3.04
C CYS A 63 6.22 1.39 -1.58
N GLN A 64 7.37 1.59 -0.93
CA GLN A 64 7.44 2.09 0.44
C GLN A 64 6.97 3.54 0.57
N GLU A 65 7.26 4.41 -0.41
CA GLU A 65 6.78 5.80 -0.38
C GLU A 65 5.26 5.86 -0.49
N TRP A 66 4.68 5.08 -1.42
CA TRP A 66 3.23 4.93 -1.51
C TRP A 66 2.62 4.38 -0.21
N MET A 67 3.27 3.40 0.42
CA MET A 67 2.80 2.83 1.70
C MET A 67 2.79 3.91 2.80
N THR A 68 3.82 4.75 2.88
CA THR A 68 3.88 5.86 3.83
C THR A 68 2.73 6.83 3.62
N GLU A 69 2.47 7.25 2.38
CA GLU A 69 1.35 8.16 2.05
C GLU A 69 -0.01 7.56 2.45
N VAL A 70 -0.21 6.26 2.22
CA VAL A 70 -1.44 5.55 2.61
C VAL A 70 -1.59 5.51 4.13
N ILE A 71 -0.52 5.19 4.86
CA ILE A 71 -0.57 5.17 6.34
C ILE A 71 -0.91 6.57 6.87
N GLU A 72 -0.29 7.61 6.33
CA GLU A 72 -0.59 9.00 6.72
C GLU A 72 -2.05 9.37 6.44
N ALA A 73 -2.59 8.99 5.29
CA ALA A 73 -4.01 9.21 4.97
C ALA A 73 -4.94 8.47 5.94
N LEU A 74 -4.62 7.22 6.28
CA LEU A 74 -5.39 6.43 7.24
C LEU A 74 -5.38 7.04 8.66
N VAL A 75 -4.25 7.62 9.08
CA VAL A 75 -4.15 8.36 10.34
C VAL A 75 -4.97 9.66 10.29
N ASN A 76 -4.86 10.42 9.20
CA ASN A 76 -5.56 11.70 9.03
C ASN A 76 -7.09 11.52 8.96
N GLU A 77 -7.56 10.40 8.41
CA GLU A 77 -8.99 10.06 8.38
C GLU A 77 -9.49 9.41 9.68
N HIS A 78 -8.65 9.32 10.72
CA HIS A 78 -8.99 8.69 12.00
C HIS A 78 -9.49 7.24 11.86
N VAL A 79 -9.02 6.54 10.83
CA VAL A 79 -9.32 5.13 10.59
C VAL A 79 -8.45 4.24 11.48
N LEU A 80 -7.19 4.64 11.68
CA LEU A 80 -6.26 3.95 12.58
C LEU A 80 -6.36 4.48 14.01
N GLU A 81 -6.23 3.56 14.97
CA GLU A 81 -6.38 3.77 16.40
C GLU A 81 -5.14 3.22 17.13
N ASN A 82 -4.66 3.94 18.14
CA ASN A 82 -3.46 3.60 18.94
C ASN A 82 -3.73 2.39 19.90
#